data_AF-A0A8D8ULK8-F1
#
_entry.id   AF-A0A8D8ULK8-F1
#
_cell.length_a   1.000
_cell.length_b   1.000
_cell.length_c   1.000
_cell.angle_alpha   90.00
_cell.angle_beta   90.00
_cell.angle_gamma   90.00
#
_symmetry.space_group_name_H-M   'P 1'
#
loop_
_entity.id
_entity.type
_entity.pdbx_description
1 polymer ?
#
loop_
_entity_poly.entity_id
_entity_poly.type
_entity_poly.pdbx_seq_one_letter_code
_entity_poly.pdbx_strand_id
1 'polypeptide(L)'
;MDYYVLHVLQCNVLHCGIHGNETADFLAKKGTEIKGSTLRKLPLVSAKRLIKNENNKKHKLWINKEGENKSWKNLIETPNIIPELPRKAAVASFRLLTGHDCLNHYLHRLRIKDTPICPLCTQDAVMDAEHIVICPALLDYDNIVGKYWGAREKMT
;
A
#
# COMPACT_ATOMS: atom_id res chain seq x y z
N MET A 1 -37.20 26.52 -33.44
CA MET A 1 -37.14 25.34 -34.33
C MET A 1 -35.70 24.90 -34.33
N ASP A 2 -35.37 23.95 -33.46
CA ASP A 2 -34.00 23.48 -33.30
C ASP A 2 -33.74 22.37 -34.32
N TYR A 3 -32.86 22.65 -35.27
CA TYR A 3 -32.43 21.67 -36.26
C TYR A 3 -31.42 20.72 -35.61
N TYR A 4 -31.84 19.47 -35.38
CA TYR A 4 -30.94 18.40 -34.97
C TYR A 4 -30.14 17.92 -36.19
N VAL A 5 -28.81 18.06 -36.15
CA VAL A 5 -27.91 17.48 -37.17
C VAL A 5 -27.51 16.07 -36.74
N LEU A 6 -28.14 15.07 -37.34
CA LEU A 6 -27.74 13.67 -37.21
C LEU A 6 -26.40 13.44 -37.92
N HIS A 7 -25.38 13.06 -37.15
CA HIS A 7 -24.10 12.61 -37.70
C HIS A 7 -24.11 11.09 -37.76
N VAL A 8 -23.95 10.54 -38.97
CA VAL A 8 -23.90 9.09 -39.21
C VAL A 8 -22.48 8.71 -39.57
N LEU A 9 -21.92 7.72 -38.87
CA LEU A 9 -20.62 7.12 -39.21
C LEU A 9 -20.84 6.00 -40.22
N GLN A 10 -20.14 6.08 -41.35
CA GLN A 10 -20.20 5.08 -42.42
C GLN A 10 -18.81 4.48 -42.63
N CYS A 11 -18.71 3.15 -42.64
CA CYS A 11 -17.48 2.41 -42.93
C CYS A 11 -17.59 1.78 -44.31
N ASN A 12 -16.76 2.22 -45.26
CA ASN A 12 -16.75 1.72 -46.63
C ASN A 12 -15.54 0.82 -46.86
N VAL A 13 -15.66 -0.13 -47.79
CA VAL A 13 -14.55 -1.02 -48.20
C VAL A 13 -13.47 -0.18 -48.91
N LEU A 14 -12.20 -0.50 -48.68
CA LEU A 14 -11.05 0.23 -49.24
C LEU A 14 -11.08 0.20 -50.79
N HIS A 15 -10.69 1.32 -51.42
CA HIS A 15 -10.56 1.45 -52.90
C HIS A 15 -11.86 1.34 -53.72
N CYS A 16 -12.97 1.83 -53.18
CA CYS A 16 -14.27 1.87 -53.87
C CYS A 16 -14.49 3.13 -54.74
N GLY A 17 -13.47 3.91 -55.09
CA GLY A 17 -13.63 5.08 -55.97
C GLY A 17 -14.23 6.32 -55.31
N ILE A 18 -14.48 6.29 -53.99
CA ILE A 18 -15.04 7.44 -53.28
C ILE A 18 -13.97 8.51 -53.14
N HIS A 19 -14.05 9.53 -54.00
CA HIS A 19 -13.07 10.61 -54.10
C HIS A 19 -12.66 11.20 -52.73
N GLY A 20 -13.61 11.43 -51.82
CA GLY A 20 -13.32 11.96 -50.48
C GLY A 20 -12.47 11.00 -49.62
N ASN A 21 -12.75 9.70 -49.68
CA ASN A 21 -11.98 8.68 -48.96
C ASN A 21 -10.59 8.49 -49.57
N GLU A 22 -10.49 8.49 -50.90
CA GLU A 22 -9.21 8.36 -51.62
C GLU A 22 -8.33 9.59 -51.40
N THR A 23 -8.91 10.79 -51.37
CA THR A 23 -8.20 12.02 -51.02
C THR A 23 -7.71 11.96 -49.58
N ALA A 24 -8.53 11.49 -48.63
CA ALA A 24 -8.13 11.33 -47.24
C ALA A 24 -6.98 10.30 -47.09
N ASP A 25 -7.05 9.16 -47.77
CA ASP A 25 -6.00 8.14 -47.78
C ASP A 25 -4.70 8.64 -48.42
N PHE A 26 -4.79 9.36 -49.55
CA PHE A 26 -3.65 10.00 -50.19
C PHE A 26 -2.97 11.04 -49.28
N LEU A 27 -3.76 11.88 -48.61
CA LEU A 27 -3.25 12.86 -47.65
C LEU A 27 -2.65 12.18 -46.41
N ALA A 28 -3.25 11.09 -45.91
CA ALA A 28 -2.69 10.31 -44.81
C ALA A 28 -1.34 9.69 -45.19
N LYS A 29 -1.21 9.13 -46.41
CA LYS A 29 0.05 8.63 -46.97
C LYS A 29 1.10 9.72 -47.11
N LYS A 30 0.75 10.90 -47.65
CA LYS A 30 1.67 12.04 -47.66
C LYS A 30 2.07 12.49 -46.25
N GLY A 31 1.16 12.36 -45.28
CA GLY A 31 1.42 12.63 -43.88
C GLY A 31 2.49 11.72 -43.26
N THR A 32 2.65 10.48 -43.74
CA THR A 32 3.72 9.58 -43.26
C THR A 32 5.10 9.95 -43.80
N GLU A 33 5.16 10.65 -44.93
CA GLU A 33 6.41 11.18 -45.52
C GLU A 33 6.90 12.44 -44.81
N ILE A 34 6.01 13.16 -44.12
CA ILE A 34 6.38 14.27 -43.24
C ILE A 34 7.13 13.68 -42.05
N LYS A 35 8.47 13.75 -42.10
CA LYS A 35 9.33 13.50 -40.95
C LYS A 35 8.99 14.53 -39.87
N GLY A 36 8.00 14.21 -39.03
CA GLY A 36 7.70 14.98 -37.84
C GLY A 36 9.00 15.17 -37.06
N SER A 37 9.26 16.38 -36.59
CA SER A 37 10.47 16.69 -35.83
C SER A 37 10.70 15.59 -34.78
N THR A 38 11.85 14.92 -34.85
CA THR A 38 12.25 13.79 -34.00
C THR A 38 12.37 14.14 -32.51
N LEU A 39 11.97 15.35 -32.11
CA LEU A 39 12.05 15.88 -30.77
C LEU A 39 10.69 16.45 -30.34
N ARG A 40 9.67 15.59 -30.22
CA ARG A 40 8.51 15.95 -29.39
C ARG A 40 9.04 16.06 -27.96
N LYS A 41 9.31 17.29 -27.50
CA LYS A 41 9.73 17.58 -26.13
C LYS A 41 8.72 16.93 -25.18
N LEU A 42 9.18 15.96 -24.39
CA LEU A 42 8.33 15.28 -23.42
C LEU A 42 7.78 16.35 -22.45
N PRO A 43 6.45 16.48 -22.30
CA PRO A 43 5.90 17.41 -21.34
C PRO A 43 6.45 17.13 -19.95
N LEU A 44 6.75 18.18 -19.18
CA LEU A 44 7.29 18.03 -17.82
C LEU A 44 6.40 17.14 -16.92
N VAL A 45 5.08 17.19 -17.11
CA VAL A 45 4.13 16.33 -16.39
C VAL A 45 4.36 14.85 -16.71
N SER A 46 4.57 14.52 -17.98
CA SER A 46 4.89 13.16 -18.41
C SER A 46 6.24 12.71 -17.87
N ALA A 47 7.26 13.57 -17.92
CA ALA A 47 8.58 13.29 -17.35
C ALA A 47 8.49 12.99 -15.84
N LYS A 48 7.82 13.85 -15.07
CA LYS A 48 7.59 13.66 -13.63
C LYS A 48 6.87 12.35 -13.34
N ARG A 49 5.84 12.02 -14.13
CA ARG A 49 5.09 10.77 -13.96
C ARG A 49 5.97 9.54 -14.22
N LEU A 50 6.79 9.56 -15.26
CA LEU A 50 7.72 8.46 -15.55
C LEU A 50 8.74 8.26 -14.42
N ILE A 51 9.35 9.35 -13.95
CA ILE A 51 10.28 9.31 -12.82
C ILE A 51 9.60 8.76 -11.57
N LYS A 52 8.39 9.25 -11.24
CA LYS A 52 7.62 8.77 -10.10
C LYS A 52 7.32 7.27 -10.21
N ASN A 53 6.92 6.80 -11.39
CA ASN A 53 6.61 5.39 -11.62
C ASN A 53 7.84 4.50 -11.46
N GLU A 54 8.97 4.87 -12.06
CA GLU A 54 10.22 4.14 -11.91
C GLU A 54 10.73 4.14 -10.47
N ASN A 55 10.64 5.28 -9.78
CA ASN A 55 11.00 5.37 -8.38
C ASN A 55 10.11 4.48 -7.50
N ASN A 56 8.79 4.51 -7.71
CA ASN A 56 7.85 3.66 -6.98
C ASN A 56 8.11 2.17 -7.23
N LYS A 57 8.44 1.79 -8.47
CA LYS A 57 8.79 0.40 -8.83
C LYS A 57 10.06 -0.05 -8.11
N LYS A 58 11.13 0.74 -8.19
CA LYS A 58 12.39 0.47 -7.48
C LYS A 58 12.19 0.39 -5.97
N HIS A 59 11.42 1.32 -5.40
CA HIS A 59 11.12 1.37 -3.98
C HIS A 59 10.35 0.13 -3.51
N LYS A 60 9.33 -0.32 -4.25
CA LYS A 60 8.60 -1.56 -3.94
C LYS A 60 9.50 -2.79 -3.96
N LEU A 61 10.36 -2.91 -4.97
CA LEU A 61 11.32 -4.02 -5.06
C LEU A 61 12.30 -4.01 -3.89
N TRP A 62 12.83 -2.83 -3.54
CA TRP A 62 13.74 -2.66 -2.42
C TRP A 62 13.07 -3.02 -1.08
N ILE A 63 11.88 -2.46 -0.80
CA ILE A 63 11.13 -2.75 0.42
C ILE A 63 10.81 -4.25 0.54
N ASN A 64 10.37 -4.90 -0.54
CA ASN A 64 10.05 -6.32 -0.52
C ASN A 64 11.29 -7.19 -0.23
N LYS A 65 12.46 -6.80 -0.76
CA LYS A 65 13.73 -7.48 -0.50
C LYS A 65 14.18 -7.27 0.95
N GLU A 66 14.16 -6.04 1.44
CA GLU A 66 14.58 -5.73 2.82
C GLU A 66 13.63 -6.30 3.88
N GLY A 67 12.35 -6.42 3.53
CA GLY A 67 11.31 -7.02 4.38
C GLY A 67 11.36 -8.54 4.45
N GLU A 68 12.22 -9.21 3.67
CA GLU A 68 12.36 -10.66 3.71
C GLU A 68 12.78 -11.12 5.12
N ASN A 69 11.99 -12.02 5.71
CA ASN A 69 12.13 -12.51 7.09
C ASN A 69 11.98 -11.45 8.20
N LYS A 70 11.40 -10.28 7.90
CA LYS A 70 11.11 -9.26 8.91
C LYS A 70 9.65 -9.31 9.34
N SER A 71 9.40 -9.11 10.64
CA SER A 71 8.05 -9.06 11.21
C SER A 71 7.17 -7.95 10.61
N TRP A 72 7.77 -6.85 10.14
CA TRP A 72 7.05 -5.74 9.51
C TRP A 72 6.66 -5.99 8.04
N LYS A 73 7.03 -7.14 7.44
CA LYS A 73 6.67 -7.47 6.05
C LYS A 73 5.15 -7.47 5.81
N ASN A 74 4.39 -7.93 6.81
CA ASN A 74 2.93 -7.97 6.77
C ASN A 74 2.29 -6.59 6.51
N LEU A 75 2.96 -5.50 6.92
CA LEU A 75 2.51 -4.13 6.65
C LEU A 75 2.55 -3.76 5.17
N ILE A 76 3.44 -4.39 4.40
CA ILE A 76 3.58 -4.17 2.96
C ILE A 76 2.57 -5.02 2.20
N GLU A 77 2.42 -6.28 2.61
CA GLU A 77 1.62 -7.28 1.88
C GLU A 77 0.12 -7.11 2.11
N THR A 78 -0.29 -6.57 3.26
CA THR A 78 -1.70 -6.38 3.61
C THR A 78 -2.03 -4.89 3.73
N PRO A 79 -2.53 -4.24 2.66
CA PRO A 79 -3.05 -2.89 2.73
C PRO A 79 -4.15 -2.77 3.79
N ASN A 80 -4.15 -1.67 4.54
CA ASN A 80 -5.15 -1.38 5.59
C ASN A 80 -5.18 -2.37 6.77
N ILE A 81 -4.12 -3.16 6.99
CA ILE A 81 -4.00 -4.05 8.16
C ILE A 81 -4.08 -3.29 9.49
N ILE A 82 -3.68 -2.02 9.48
CA ILE A 82 -3.98 -1.07 10.53
C ILE A 82 -5.09 -0.16 9.97
N PRO A 83 -6.35 -0.36 10.39
CA PRO A 83 -7.44 0.48 9.90
C PRO A 83 -7.25 1.92 10.36
N GLU A 84 -8.02 2.85 9.77
CA GLU A 84 -8.14 4.22 10.23
C GLU A 84 -8.81 4.25 11.62
N LEU A 85 -8.00 3.96 12.64
CA LEU A 85 -8.41 3.89 14.03
C LEU A 85 -7.89 5.13 14.78
N PRO A 86 -8.48 5.46 15.94
CA PRO A 86 -7.89 6.43 16.86
C PRO A 86 -6.42 6.08 17.13
N ARG A 87 -5.56 7.10 17.22
CA ARG A 87 -4.10 6.95 17.36
C ARG A 87 -3.69 5.87 18.37
N LYS A 88 -4.36 5.81 19.53
CA LYS A 88 -4.09 4.84 20.59
C LYS A 88 -4.24 3.39 20.12
N ALA A 89 -5.28 3.09 19.34
CA ALA A 89 -5.53 1.77 18.80
C ALA A 89 -4.56 1.44 17.64
N ALA A 90 -4.34 2.38 16.72
CA ALA A 90 -3.39 2.21 15.63
C ALA A 90 -1.96 1.89 16.14
N VAL A 91 -1.50 2.58 17.20
CA VAL A 91 -0.20 2.32 17.83
C VAL A 91 -0.13 0.93 18.46
N ALA A 92 -1.17 0.50 19.20
CA ALA A 92 -1.20 -0.83 19.79
C ALA A 92 -1.12 -1.92 18.71
N SER A 93 -1.99 -1.82 17.69
CA SER A 93 -2.02 -2.75 16.57
C SER A 93 -0.68 -2.80 15.81
N PHE A 94 -0.08 -1.64 15.50
CA PHE A 94 1.23 -1.58 14.84
C PHE A 94 2.31 -2.30 15.63
N ARG A 95 2.39 -2.02 16.94
CA ARG A 95 3.43 -2.57 17.79
C ARG A 95 3.28 -4.07 17.99
N LEU A 96 2.06 -4.56 18.22
CA LEU A 96 1.76 -5.98 18.30
C LEU A 96 2.07 -6.70 16.99
N LEU A 97 1.61 -6.15 15.87
CA LEU A 97 1.82 -6.74 14.54
C LEU A 97 3.29 -6.84 14.16
N THR A 98 4.09 -5.84 14.52
CA THR A 98 5.53 -5.83 14.22
C THR A 98 6.38 -6.55 15.27
N GLY A 99 5.78 -7.02 16.37
CA GLY A 99 6.51 -7.62 17.51
C GLY A 99 7.40 -6.63 18.27
N HIS A 100 7.16 -5.32 18.10
CA HIS A 100 7.80 -4.22 18.83
C HIS A 100 6.84 -3.67 19.92
N ASP A 101 6.19 -4.60 20.61
CA ASP A 101 5.09 -4.37 21.55
C ASP A 101 5.48 -3.71 22.87
N CYS A 102 6.77 -3.74 23.25
CA CYS A 102 7.21 -3.31 24.58
C CYS A 102 6.54 -4.10 25.72
N LEU A 103 6.15 -5.35 25.48
CA LEU A 103 5.75 -6.31 26.51
C LEU A 103 7.00 -6.98 27.09
N ASN A 104 6.83 -7.75 28.17
CA ASN A 104 7.99 -8.21 28.95
C ASN A 104 8.93 -9.10 28.12
N HIS A 105 8.38 -9.93 27.22
CA HIS A 105 9.17 -10.73 26.29
C HIS A 105 10.08 -9.86 25.41
N TYR A 106 9.53 -8.81 24.78
CA TYR A 106 10.32 -7.91 23.93
C TYR A 106 11.34 -7.10 24.75
N LEU A 107 10.96 -6.60 25.92
CA LEU A 107 11.86 -5.84 26.80
C LEU A 107 13.02 -6.70 27.33
N HIS A 108 12.76 -7.97 27.64
CA HIS A 108 13.82 -8.92 28.01
C HIS A 108 14.79 -9.17 26.85
N ARG A 109 14.30 -9.32 25.60
CA ARG A 109 15.19 -9.42 24.43
C ARG A 109 16.10 -8.20 24.28
N LEU A 110 15.63 -7.02 24.68
CA LEU A 110 16.41 -5.78 24.72
C LEU A 110 17.29 -5.63 25.98
N ARG A 111 17.27 -6.61 26.90
CA ARG A 111 17.97 -6.58 28.19
C ARG A 111 17.55 -5.42 29.10
N ILE A 112 16.30 -4.97 28.96
CA ILE A 112 15.69 -3.93 29.82
C ILE A 112 15.01 -4.56 31.04
N LYS A 113 14.52 -5.79 30.89
CA LYS A 113 13.88 -6.58 31.95
C LYS A 113 14.65 -7.88 32.13
N ASP A 114 14.74 -8.38 33.35
CA ASP A 114 15.51 -9.58 33.68
C ASP A 114 14.83 -10.90 33.25
N THR A 115 13.51 -10.86 33.04
CA THR A 115 12.71 -12.03 32.69
C THR A 115 11.70 -11.71 31.58
N PRO A 116 11.42 -12.65 30.65
CA PRO A 116 10.37 -12.49 29.65
C PRO A 116 8.97 -12.83 30.17
N ILE A 117 8.86 -13.34 31.40
CA ILE A 117 7.63 -13.87 31.99
C ILE A 117 6.64 -12.75 32.32
N CYS A 118 5.34 -13.02 32.19
CA CYS A 118 4.28 -12.09 32.53
C CYS A 118 4.29 -11.76 34.03
N PRO A 119 4.52 -10.49 34.42
CA PRO A 119 4.49 -10.09 35.82
C PRO A 119 3.06 -9.89 36.35
N LEU A 120 2.05 -9.94 35.47
CA LEU A 120 0.67 -9.59 35.82
C LEU A 120 -0.15 -10.81 36.26
N CYS A 121 0.23 -12.01 35.81
CA CYS A 121 -0.49 -13.24 36.12
C CYS A 121 0.45 -14.29 36.72
N THR A 122 -0.13 -15.30 37.36
CA THR A 122 0.61 -16.37 38.06
C THR A 122 0.87 -17.60 37.18
N GLN A 123 0.75 -17.47 35.85
CA GLN A 123 0.83 -18.60 34.92
C GLN A 123 2.26 -18.94 34.48
N ASP A 124 3.26 -18.18 34.92
CA ASP A 124 4.67 -18.33 34.51
C ASP A 124 4.86 -18.40 32.98
N ALA A 125 4.01 -17.67 32.25
CA ALA A 125 3.99 -17.66 30.80
C ALA A 125 4.77 -16.46 30.25
N VAL A 126 5.39 -16.61 29.08
CA VAL A 126 6.05 -15.51 28.35
C VAL A 126 5.02 -14.42 28.01
N MET A 127 5.37 -13.16 28.25
CA MET A 127 4.46 -12.04 27.99
C MET A 127 4.64 -11.47 26.58
N ASP A 128 4.01 -12.12 25.61
CA ASP A 128 3.95 -11.71 24.21
C ASP A 128 2.51 -11.38 23.77
N ALA A 129 2.33 -11.13 22.46
CA ALA A 129 1.04 -10.76 21.87
C ALA A 129 0.01 -11.87 22.04
N GLU A 130 0.41 -13.14 21.95
CA GLU A 130 -0.44 -14.30 22.15
C GLU A 130 -0.90 -14.39 23.61
N HIS A 131 0.01 -14.23 24.57
CA HIS A 131 -0.32 -14.33 25.99
C HIS A 131 -1.28 -13.24 26.45
N ILE A 132 -1.09 -11.97 26.04
CA ILE A 132 -1.97 -10.89 26.51
C ILE A 132 -3.43 -11.08 26.10
N VAL A 133 -3.72 -11.85 25.03
CA VAL A 133 -5.10 -12.19 24.62
C VAL A 133 -5.80 -13.02 25.69
N ILE A 134 -5.09 -13.95 26.31
CA ILE A 134 -5.63 -14.95 27.25
C ILE A 134 -5.22 -14.68 28.71
N CYS A 135 -4.45 -13.63 28.96
CA CYS A 135 -3.92 -13.31 30.27
C CYS A 135 -5.06 -13.09 31.30
N PRO A 136 -5.12 -13.86 32.41
CA PRO A 136 -6.16 -13.73 33.42
C PRO A 136 -6.25 -12.33 34.04
N ALA A 137 -5.12 -11.64 34.15
CA ALA A 137 -5.04 -10.30 34.75
C ALA A 137 -5.58 -9.18 33.84
N LEU A 138 -5.97 -9.51 32.61
CA LEU A 138 -6.46 -8.57 31.60
C LEU A 138 -7.86 -8.94 31.07
N LEU A 139 -8.59 -9.81 31.78
CA LEU A 139 -9.92 -10.27 31.35
C LEU A 139 -10.96 -9.14 31.32
N ASP A 140 -10.79 -8.12 32.15
CA ASP A 140 -11.71 -6.97 32.24
C ASP A 140 -11.64 -6.02 31.03
N TYR A 141 -10.71 -6.23 30.09
CA TYR A 141 -10.60 -5.41 28.89
C TYR A 141 -11.28 -6.07 27.69
N ASP A 142 -12.19 -5.34 27.05
CA ASP A 142 -13.06 -5.83 25.98
C ASP A 142 -12.33 -6.29 24.70
N ASN A 143 -11.13 -5.75 24.43
CA ASN A 143 -10.42 -6.00 23.19
C ASN A 143 -8.90 -5.97 23.37
N ILE A 144 -8.18 -6.42 22.34
CA ILE A 144 -6.72 -6.51 22.35
C ILE A 144 -6.02 -5.16 22.59
N VAL A 145 -6.60 -4.05 22.13
CA VAL A 145 -6.06 -2.71 22.36
C VAL A 145 -6.16 -2.34 23.83
N GLY A 146 -7.31 -2.61 24.46
CA GLY A 146 -7.51 -2.44 25.90
C GLY A 146 -6.54 -3.29 26.71
N LYS A 147 -6.44 -4.58 26.38
CA LYS A 147 -5.51 -5.53 27.02
C LYS A 147 -4.06 -5.05 26.89
N TYR A 148 -3.64 -4.62 25.70
CA TYR A 148 -2.30 -4.08 25.47
C TYR A 148 -1.97 -2.86 26.34
N TRP A 149 -2.84 -1.85 26.33
CA TRP A 149 -2.58 -0.63 27.10
C TRP A 149 -2.71 -0.86 28.61
N GLY A 150 -3.66 -1.70 29.04
CA GLY A 150 -3.80 -2.11 30.43
C GLY A 150 -2.58 -2.87 30.94
N ALA A 151 -2.03 -3.76 30.11
CA ALA A 151 -0.77 -4.42 30.40
C ALA A 151 0.37 -3.41 30.57
N ARG A 152 0.53 -2.50 29.60
CA ARG A 152 1.59 -1.48 29.60
C ARG A 152 1.51 -0.55 30.81
N GLU A 153 0.32 -0.21 31.27
CA GLU A 153 0.08 0.62 32.45
C GLU A 153 0.43 -0.11 33.76
N LYS A 154 0.05 -1.38 33.89
CA LYS A 154 0.36 -2.22 35.07
C LYS A 154 1.83 -2.67 35.15
N MET A 155 2.59 -2.58 34.05
CA MET A 155 4.01 -2.97 33.98
C MET A 155 5.00 -1.84 34.32
N THR A 156 4.53 -0.60 34.36
CA THR A 156 5.29 0.59 34.79
C THR A 156 5.33 0.70 36.30
#